data_AF-A0A6G8J4V5-F1
#
_entry.id   AF-A0A6G8J4V5-F1
#
_cell.length_a   1.000
_cell.length_b   1.000
_cell.length_c   1.000
_cell.angle_alpha   90.00
_cell.angle_beta   90.00
_cell.angle_gamma   90.00
#
_symmetry.space_group_name_H-M   'P 1'
#
loop_
_entity.id
_entity.type
_entity.pdbx_description
1 polymer ?
#
loop_
_entity_poly.entity_id
_entity_poly.type
_entity_poly.pdbx_seq_one_letter_code
_entity_poly.pdbx_strand_id
1 'polypeptide(L)'
;MRNPYQLTGYTANGKKTLLGTFDKHGQAVAEMRERKADPRNVYSEFRISKVYQWQIIAYKPSGAIDIVYSYASKAQADRAFEKLKLDFGKLEMQFIGGVNDD
;
A
#
# COMPACT_ATOMS: atom_id res chain seq x y z
N MET A 1 5.54 -11.75 3.04
CA MET A 1 6.24 -10.62 2.38
C MET A 1 6.29 -9.46 3.35
N ARG A 2 7.47 -8.85 3.55
CA ARG A 2 7.72 -7.87 4.60
C ARG A 2 7.84 -6.42 4.12
N ASN A 3 7.59 -6.10 2.85
CA ASN A 3 7.89 -4.79 2.27
C ASN A 3 6.61 -3.97 1.96
N PRO A 4 5.87 -3.43 2.95
CA PRO A 4 4.62 -2.75 2.72
C PRO A 4 4.77 -1.31 2.24
N TYR A 5 5.96 -0.75 2.05
CA TYR A 5 6.11 0.64 1.56
C TYR A 5 6.88 0.69 0.24
N GLN A 6 6.39 1.49 -0.70
CA GLN A 6 7.06 1.80 -1.98
C GLN A 6 7.44 3.27 -2.01
N LEU A 7 8.71 3.57 -2.35
CA LEU A 7 9.15 4.93 -2.66
C LEU A 7 9.15 5.10 -4.18
N THR A 8 8.40 6.08 -4.66
CA THR A 8 8.32 6.44 -6.08
C THR A 8 8.87 7.85 -6.28
N GLY A 9 9.73 8.04 -7.25
CA GLY A 9 10.22 9.36 -7.69
C GLY A 9 9.53 9.78 -8.98
N TYR A 10 9.32 11.08 -9.14
CA TYR A 10 8.81 11.70 -10.35
C TYR A 10 9.82 12.73 -10.84
N THR A 11 10.25 12.62 -12.09
CA THR A 11 11.12 13.62 -12.74
C THR A 11 10.30 14.85 -13.13
N ALA A 12 10.96 15.96 -13.46
CA ALA A 12 10.29 17.22 -13.82
C ALA A 12 9.34 17.10 -15.03
N ASN A 13 9.58 16.15 -15.94
CA ASN A 13 8.70 15.84 -17.07
C ASN A 13 7.58 14.84 -16.73
N GLY A 14 7.37 14.53 -15.45
CA GLY A 14 6.29 13.65 -14.99
C GLY A 14 6.60 12.15 -15.08
N LYS A 15 7.79 11.73 -15.52
CA LYS A 15 8.15 10.30 -15.56
C LYS A 15 8.26 9.75 -14.14
N LYS A 16 7.47 8.72 -13.88
CA LYS A 16 7.45 7.96 -12.63
C LYS A 16 8.53 6.88 -12.62
N THR A 17 9.18 6.65 -11.49
CA THR A 17 10.14 5.55 -11.29
C THR A 17 10.01 4.98 -9.89
N LEU A 18 9.88 3.66 -9.77
CA LEU A 18 9.96 2.97 -8.48
C LEU A 18 11.42 2.98 -8.00
N LEU A 19 11.68 3.60 -6.85
CA LEU A 19 13.03 3.77 -6.30
C LEU A 19 13.40 2.69 -5.29
N GLY A 20 12.40 2.05 -4.67
CA GLY A 20 12.61 0.96 -3.73
C GLY A 20 11.35 0.49 -3.03
N THR A 21 11.45 -0.67 -2.37
CA THR A 21 10.43 -1.21 -1.46
C THR A 21 11.02 -1.42 -0.08
N PHE A 22 10.24 -1.15 0.96
CA PHE A 22 10.72 -1.05 2.34
C PHE A 22 9.74 -1.67 3.33
N ASP A 23 10.29 -2.21 4.41
CA ASP A 23 9.52 -2.86 5.46
C ASP A 23 8.78 -1.86 6.34
N LYS A 24 9.44 -0.72 6.60
CA LYS A 24 8.96 0.33 7.50
C LYS A 24 8.90 1.66 6.77
N HIS A 25 7.90 2.47 7.12
CA HIS A 25 7.75 3.81 6.55
C HIS A 25 9.02 4.65 6.73
N GLY A 26 9.65 4.58 7.91
CA GLY A 26 10.87 5.31 8.23
C GLY A 26 12.05 4.97 7.32
N GLN A 27 12.15 3.74 6.81
CA GLN A 27 13.20 3.35 5.86
C GLN A 27 12.97 4.00 4.49
N ALA A 28 11.72 4.00 4.00
CA ALA A 28 11.37 4.71 2.76
C ALA A 28 11.60 6.24 2.88
N VAL A 29 11.35 6.81 4.07
CA VAL A 29 11.62 8.23 4.35
C VAL A 29 13.12 8.52 4.38
N ALA A 30 13.93 7.65 4.97
CA ALA A 30 15.38 7.79 4.99
C ALA A 30 15.95 7.79 3.56
N GLU A 31 15.59 6.79 2.75
CA GLU A 31 15.98 6.72 1.34
C GLU A 31 15.56 7.99 0.56
N MET A 32 14.32 8.46 0.76
CA MET A 32 13.85 9.70 0.13
C MET A 32 14.74 10.89 0.49
N ARG A 33 15.13 11.02 1.76
CA ARG A 33 15.98 12.13 2.23
C ARG A 33 17.39 12.04 1.66
N GLU A 34 17.97 10.85 1.62
CA GLU A 34 19.28 10.62 1.00
C GLU A 34 19.28 11.02 -0.47
N ARG A 35 18.24 10.62 -1.21
CA ARG A 35 18.09 11.03 -2.62
C ARG A 35 17.89 12.51 -2.79
N LYS A 36 17.10 13.18 -1.94
CA LYS A 36 16.93 14.64 -2.01
C LYS A 36 18.24 15.39 -1.75
N ALA A 37 19.17 14.80 -1.00
CA ALA A 37 20.47 15.38 -0.72
C ALA A 37 21.53 15.07 -1.78
N ASP A 38 21.33 14.06 -2.65
CA ASP A 38 22.27 13.76 -3.74
C ASP A 38 22.22 14.88 -4.81
N PRO A 39 23.33 15.58 -5.09
CA PRO A 39 23.37 16.62 -6.11
C PRO A 39 23.07 16.12 -7.53
N ARG A 40 23.08 14.80 -7.76
CA ARG A 40 22.72 14.15 -9.04
C ARG A 40 21.26 13.72 -9.08
N ASN A 41 20.45 14.05 -8.07
CA ASN A 41 19.05 13.71 -8.05
C ASN A 41 18.29 14.36 -9.21
N VAL A 42 17.57 13.54 -9.97
CA VAL A 42 16.78 13.95 -11.12
C VAL A 42 15.27 14.02 -10.83
N TYR A 43 14.85 13.64 -9.61
CA TYR A 43 13.44 13.60 -9.22
C TYR A 43 13.01 14.89 -8.53
N SER A 44 11.92 15.51 -9.01
CA SER A 44 11.31 16.72 -8.47
C SER A 44 10.26 16.44 -7.39
N GLU A 45 9.62 15.27 -7.42
CA GLU A 45 8.64 14.85 -6.41
C GLU A 45 8.92 13.40 -5.97
N PHE A 46 8.58 13.08 -4.71
CA PHE A 46 8.65 11.75 -4.16
C PHE A 46 7.33 11.39 -3.49
N ARG A 47 6.86 10.16 -3.67
CA ARG A 47 5.69 9.61 -2.99
C ARG A 47 6.05 8.31 -2.29
N ILE A 48 5.60 8.18 -1.04
CA ILE A 48 5.70 6.93 -0.28
C ILE A 48 4.30 6.39 -0.10
N SER A 49 4.05 5.20 -0.61
CA SER A 49 2.74 4.55 -0.56
C SER A 49 2.84 3.21 0.13
N LYS A 50 1.77 2.77 0.80
CA LYS A 50 1.68 1.37 1.22
C LYS A 50 1.36 0.48 0.01
N VAL A 51 1.93 -0.73 -0.01
CA VAL A 51 1.80 -1.72 -1.11
C VAL A 51 0.50 -2.52 -1.02
N TYR A 52 -0.24 -2.40 0.09
CA TYR A 52 -1.52 -3.06 0.22
C TYR A 52 -2.58 -2.39 -0.64
N GLN A 53 -3.07 -3.13 -1.62
CA GLN A 53 -4.08 -2.66 -2.56
C GLN A 53 -5.50 -2.83 -2.03
N TRP A 54 -5.74 -3.84 -1.21
CA TRP A 54 -7.08 -4.23 -0.80
C TRP A 54 -7.20 -4.33 0.70
N GLN A 55 -8.34 -3.91 1.23
CA GLN A 55 -8.71 -4.04 2.62
C GLN A 55 -10.02 -4.81 2.72
N ILE A 56 -10.11 -5.72 3.68
CA ILE A 56 -11.37 -6.33 4.10
C ILE A 56 -11.66 -5.85 5.52
N ILE A 57 -12.82 -5.23 5.69
CA ILE A 57 -13.32 -4.74 6.96
C ILE A 57 -14.42 -5.71 7.41
N ALA A 58 -14.26 -6.31 8.58
CA ALA A 58 -15.31 -7.07 9.23
C ALA A 58 -16.01 -6.21 10.27
N TYR A 59 -17.34 -6.31 10.32
CA TYR A 59 -18.16 -5.54 11.25
C TYR A 59 -18.81 -6.47 12.28
N LYS A 60 -18.92 -5.99 13.51
CA LYS A 60 -19.76 -6.60 14.55
C LYS A 60 -21.24 -6.51 14.15
N PRO A 61 -22.13 -7.33 14.74
CA PRO A 61 -23.58 -7.19 14.53
C PRO A 61 -24.13 -5.78 14.81
N SER A 62 -23.47 -5.03 15.72
CA SER A 62 -23.81 -3.64 16.02
C SER A 62 -23.45 -2.63 14.92
N GLY A 63 -22.72 -3.05 13.88
CA GLY A 63 -22.21 -2.20 12.81
C GLY A 63 -20.86 -1.52 13.10
N ALA A 64 -20.29 -1.73 14.28
CA ALA A 64 -18.93 -1.27 14.59
C ALA A 64 -17.87 -2.11 13.86
N ILE A 65 -16.73 -1.50 13.50
CA ILE A 65 -15.58 -2.23 12.95
C ILE A 65 -15.08 -3.22 14.02
N ASP A 66 -14.94 -4.48 13.63
CA ASP A 66 -14.36 -5.52 14.47
C ASP A 66 -12.88 -5.69 14.15
N ILE A 67 -12.58 -6.05 12.89
CA ILE A 67 -11.21 -6.29 12.44
C ILE A 67 -11.02 -5.83 11.00
N VAL A 68 -9.78 -5.44 10.71
CA VAL A 68 -9.33 -4.99 9.41
C VAL A 68 -8.19 -5.89 8.94
N TYR A 69 -8.35 -6.45 7.74
CA TYR A 69 -7.32 -7.19 7.04
C TYR A 69 -6.85 -6.42 5.81
N SER A 70 -5.56 -6.46 5.50
CA SER A 70 -4.98 -5.79 4.32
C SER A 70 -4.20 -6.78 3.46
N TYR A 71 -4.37 -6.68 2.15
CA TYR A 71 -3.84 -7.62 1.16
C TYR A 71 -3.12 -6.88 0.03
N ALA A 72 -2.04 -7.50 -0.47
CA ALA A 72 -1.21 -6.89 -1.50
C ALA A 72 -1.83 -6.97 -2.91
N SER A 73 -2.77 -7.88 -3.14
CA SER A 73 -3.42 -8.04 -4.44
C SER A 73 -4.88 -8.44 -4.32
N LYS A 74 -5.66 -8.16 -5.37
CA LYS A 74 -7.09 -8.52 -5.44
C LYS A 74 -7.29 -10.02 -5.25
N ALA A 75 -6.48 -10.85 -5.90
CA ALA A 75 -6.60 -12.31 -5.82
C ALA A 75 -6.38 -12.85 -4.39
N GLN A 76 -5.52 -12.21 -3.59
CA GLN A 76 -5.35 -12.57 -2.18
C GLN A 76 -6.57 -12.14 -1.35
N ALA A 77 -7.07 -10.92 -1.59
CA ALA A 77 -8.24 -10.40 -0.91
C ALA A 77 -9.49 -11.23 -1.23
N ASP A 78 -9.77 -11.54 -2.51
CA ASP A 78 -10.93 -12.33 -2.93
C ASP A 78 -10.96 -13.70 -2.22
N ARG A 79 -9.82 -14.42 -2.20
CA ARG A 79 -9.73 -15.72 -1.51
C ARG A 79 -9.97 -15.61 0.00
N ALA A 80 -9.45 -14.55 0.62
CA ALA A 80 -9.67 -14.32 2.04
C ALA A 80 -11.11 -13.90 2.35
N PHE A 81 -11.73 -13.11 1.47
CA PHE A 81 -13.11 -12.65 1.59
C PHE A 81 -14.08 -13.83 1.62
N GLU A 82 -13.95 -14.79 0.70
CA GLU A 82 -14.79 -16.00 0.69
C GLU A 82 -14.63 -16.83 1.96
N LYS A 83 -13.41 -16.93 2.51
CA LYS A 83 -13.19 -17.63 3.78
C LYS A 83 -13.83 -16.88 4.95
N LEU A 84 -13.63 -15.57 5.03
CA LEU A 84 -14.10 -14.74 6.14
C LEU A 84 -15.63 -14.61 6.18
N LYS A 85 -16.32 -14.71 5.03
CA LYS A 85 -17.80 -14.68 4.98
C LYS A 85 -18.46 -15.76 5.83
N LEU A 86 -17.76 -16.88 6.06
CA LEU A 86 -18.26 -17.98 6.88
C LEU A 86 -18.21 -17.63 8.38
N ASP A 87 -17.24 -16.79 8.78
CA ASP A 87 -16.98 -16.44 10.18
C ASP A 87 -17.65 -15.12 10.58
N PHE A 88 -17.94 -14.23 9.63
CA PHE A 88 -18.46 -12.88 9.87
C PHE A 88 -19.74 -12.60 9.06
N GLY A 89 -20.78 -12.10 9.74
CA GLY A 89 -22.07 -11.79 9.12
C GLY A 89 -22.07 -10.56 8.22
N LYS A 90 -21.13 -9.61 8.40
CA LYS A 90 -20.98 -8.43 7.55
C LYS A 90 -19.51 -8.14 7.27
N LEU A 91 -19.17 -8.15 5.98
CA LEU A 91 -17.85 -7.82 5.47
C LEU A 91 -17.96 -6.79 4.35
N GLU A 92 -16.95 -5.93 4.26
CA GLU A 92 -16.77 -5.00 3.16
C GLU A 92 -15.34 -5.14 2.63
N MET A 93 -15.20 -5.23 1.30
CA MET A 93 -13.91 -5.26 0.65
C MET A 93 -13.75 -4.00 -0.19
N GLN A 94 -12.67 -3.26 0.04
CA GLN A 94 -12.39 -2.00 -0.64
C GLN A 94 -10.97 -1.98 -1.19
N PHE A 95 -10.80 -1.32 -2.34
CA PHE A 95 -9.49 -0.96 -2.85
C PHE A 95 -9.02 0.31 -2.13
N ILE A 96 -7.87 0.23 -1.45
CA ILE A 96 -7.35 1.31 -0.60
C ILE A 96 -6.17 2.04 -1.23
N GLY A 97 -5.95 1.83 -2.52
CA GLY A 97 -4.83 2.41 -3.24
C GLY A 97 -3.58 1.54 -3.17
N GLY A 98 -2.60 1.90 -3.99
CA GLY A 98 -1.41 1.11 -4.22
C GLY A 98 -0.89 1.47 -5.59
N VAL A 99 0.39 1.20 -5.85
CA VAL A 99 0.92 1.40 -7.19
C VAL A 99 0.39 0.26 -8.06
N ASN A 100 -0.60 0.54 -8.91
CA ASN A 100 -0.75 -0.25 -10.12
C ASN A 100 0.51 0.02 -10.96
N ASP A 101 1.31 -1.02 -11.16
CA ASP A 101 2.08 -1.12 -12.39
C ASP A 101 1.04 -1.40 -13.47
N ASP A 102 0.50 -0.34 -14.06
CA ASP A 102 0.05 -0.41 -15.45
C ASP A 102 1.31 -0.43 -16.34
#